data_AF-A0A973F2F3-F1
#
_entry.id   AF-A0A973F2F3-F1
#
_cell.length_a   1.000
_cell.length_b   1.000
_cell.length_c   1.000
_cell.angle_alpha   90.00
_cell.angle_beta   90.00
_cell.angle_gamma   90.00
#
_symmetry.space_group_name_H-M   'P 1'
#
loop_
_entity.id
_entity.type
_entity.pdbx_description
1 polymer ?
#
loop_
_entity_poly.entity_id
_entity_poly.type
_entity_poly.pdbx_seq_one_letter_code
_entity_poly.pdbx_strand_id
1 'polypeptide(L)'
;MNIEYEATFIDINKDDIRDKLRSIGAKLIKPEFMQKRHVFSLPKNHKLKNGWVRVRDEGDKITMSLKDVGSKIHEQKEARLVVNDYNEAVTFIEKLGFPAKAYQESLRELWVLGGVEITIDTWPFLDPIVEVEGVSEEAVKTVSKELGFNWSQAKFCSADTLYKEKYNISEDIVNNHTPKLIFEMKNPFVK
;
A
#
# COMPACT_ATOMS: atom_id res chain seq x y z
N MET A 1 -16.65 -6.59 0.58
CA MET A 1 -15.33 -6.00 0.87
C MET A 1 -15.47 -5.21 2.14
N ASN A 2 -14.47 -5.26 3.00
CA ASN A 2 -14.43 -4.50 4.23
C ASN A 2 -13.87 -3.11 3.94
N ILE A 3 -14.22 -2.13 4.76
CA ILE A 3 -13.58 -0.82 4.75
C ILE A 3 -12.28 -0.95 5.53
N GLU A 4 -11.18 -0.50 4.94
CA GLU A 4 -9.89 -0.30 5.62
C GLU A 4 -9.81 1.17 5.99
N TYR A 5 -10.00 1.52 7.27
CA TYR A 5 -9.81 2.92 7.66
C TYR A 5 -8.31 3.19 7.68
N GLU A 6 -7.79 3.66 6.56
CA GLU A 6 -6.36 3.89 6.32
C GLU A 6 -6.12 5.35 5.93
N ALA A 7 -5.08 5.96 6.52
CA ALA A 7 -4.61 7.30 6.14
C ALA A 7 -3.11 7.26 5.85
N THR A 8 -2.71 7.79 4.70
CA THR A 8 -1.31 7.86 4.28
C THR A 8 -0.74 9.27 4.51
N PHE A 9 0.48 9.32 5.05
CA PHE A 9 1.27 10.53 5.24
C PHE A 9 2.60 10.39 4.49
N ILE A 10 3.04 11.48 3.87
CA ILE A 10 4.25 11.51 3.02
C ILE A 10 5.32 12.44 3.63
N ASP A 11 6.44 12.61 2.94
CA ASP A 11 7.58 13.44 3.36
C ASP A 11 8.17 13.00 4.72
N ILE A 12 8.29 11.69 4.89
CA ILE A 12 8.68 11.06 6.16
C ILE A 12 10.19 10.82 6.20
N ASN A 13 10.83 11.24 7.30
CA ASN A 13 12.12 10.71 7.71
C ASN A 13 11.91 9.45 8.56
N LYS A 14 12.49 8.31 8.12
CA LYS A 14 12.29 7.02 8.78
C LYS A 14 12.81 6.98 10.21
N ASP A 15 13.92 7.66 10.49
CA ASP A 15 14.52 7.62 11.82
C ASP A 15 13.72 8.48 12.81
N ASP A 16 13.30 9.68 12.37
CA ASP A 16 12.45 10.56 13.18
C ASP A 16 11.12 9.89 13.55
N ILE A 17 10.46 9.23 12.59
CA ILE A 17 9.18 8.57 12.87
C ILE A 17 9.35 7.31 13.74
N ARG A 18 10.45 6.57 13.59
CA ARG A 18 10.77 5.42 14.48
C ARG A 18 10.99 5.88 15.91
N ASP A 19 11.71 6.98 16.12
CA ASP A 19 11.91 7.55 17.45
C ASP A 19 10.61 8.04 18.05
N LYS A 20 9.76 8.68 17.23
CA LYS A 20 8.42 9.09 17.64
C LYS A 20 7.55 7.89 18.05
N LEU A 21 7.50 6.82 17.25
CA LEU A 21 6.78 5.58 17.53
C LEU A 21 7.22 4.96 18.86
N ARG A 22 8.52 4.87 19.11
CA ARG A 22 9.07 4.40 20.39
C ARG A 22 8.63 5.29 21.56
N SER A 23 8.68 6.61 21.39
CA SER A 23 8.32 7.58 22.43
C SER A 23 6.86 7.51 22.88
N ILE A 24 5.96 7.13 21.97
CA ILE A 24 4.52 6.98 22.25
C ILE A 24 4.14 5.54 22.64
N GLY A 25 5.12 4.65 22.80
CA GLY A 25 4.91 3.28 23.25
C GLY A 25 4.37 2.33 22.18
N ALA A 26 4.51 2.68 20.89
CA ALA A 26 4.18 1.75 19.81
C ALA A 26 5.12 0.54 19.84
N LYS A 27 4.58 -0.64 19.56
CA LYS A 27 5.34 -1.89 19.53
C LYS A 27 5.77 -2.20 18.10
N LEU A 28 7.06 -2.42 17.90
CA LEU A 28 7.57 -2.97 16.64
C LEU A 28 7.10 -4.42 16.54
N ILE A 29 6.27 -4.72 15.55
CA ILE A 29 5.76 -6.07 15.29
C ILE A 29 6.67 -6.79 14.31
N LYS A 30 7.12 -6.09 13.27
CA LYS A 30 7.99 -6.65 12.25
C LYS A 30 9.00 -5.60 11.76
N PRO A 31 10.31 -5.82 11.93
CA PRO A 31 11.36 -4.98 11.35
C PRO A 31 11.21 -4.89 9.83
N GLU A 32 11.80 -3.86 9.21
CA GLU A 32 11.73 -3.62 7.76
C GLU A 32 12.00 -4.90 6.95
N PHE A 33 11.05 -5.26 6.09
CA PHE A 33 11.08 -6.48 5.28
C PHE A 33 10.63 -6.21 3.84
N MET A 34 11.12 -7.03 2.91
CA MET A 34 10.75 -6.95 1.51
C MET A 34 9.37 -7.54 1.28
N GLN A 35 8.55 -6.81 0.53
CA GLN A 35 7.28 -7.28 -0.01
C GLN A 35 7.37 -7.36 -1.53
N LYS A 36 6.93 -8.48 -2.12
CA LYS A 36 6.91 -8.70 -3.58
C LYS A 36 5.48 -8.95 -4.03
N ARG A 37 5.05 -8.38 -5.15
CA ARG A 37 3.65 -8.53 -5.58
C ARG A 37 3.47 -8.59 -7.09
N HIS A 38 2.53 -9.42 -7.54
CA HIS A 38 1.93 -9.33 -8.85
C HIS A 38 0.60 -8.62 -8.72
N VAL A 39 0.41 -7.58 -9.53
CA VAL A 39 -0.83 -6.82 -9.64
C VAL A 39 -1.52 -7.22 -10.94
N PHE A 40 -2.84 -7.34 -10.91
CA PHE A 40 -3.67 -7.68 -12.05
C PHE A 40 -4.79 -6.67 -12.20
N SER A 41 -5.07 -6.30 -13.44
CA SER A 41 -6.26 -5.53 -13.78
C SER A 41 -7.49 -6.42 -13.68
N LEU A 42 -8.65 -5.79 -13.49
CA LEU A 42 -9.92 -6.51 -13.53
C LEU A 42 -10.32 -6.84 -14.97
N PRO A 43 -11.01 -7.97 -15.21
CA PRO A 43 -11.54 -8.30 -16.52
C PRO A 43 -12.59 -7.26 -16.98
N LYS A 44 -12.78 -7.15 -18.30
CA LYS A 44 -13.78 -6.24 -18.88
C LYS A 44 -15.17 -6.46 -18.25
N ASN A 45 -15.94 -5.37 -18.11
CA ASN A 45 -17.29 -5.34 -17.53
C ASN A 45 -17.38 -5.58 -16.01
N HIS A 46 -16.28 -5.47 -15.26
CA HIS A 46 -16.35 -5.41 -13.80
C HIS A 46 -17.13 -4.16 -13.33
N LYS A 47 -17.63 -4.20 -12.10
CA LYS A 47 -18.44 -3.10 -11.51
C LYS A 47 -17.67 -2.16 -10.59
N LEU A 48 -16.44 -2.51 -10.21
CA LEU A 48 -15.58 -1.67 -9.36
C LEU A 48 -15.10 -0.45 -10.14
N LYS A 49 -14.87 0.68 -9.46
CA LYS A 49 -14.45 1.92 -10.14
C LYS A 49 -12.94 1.95 -10.31
N ASN A 50 -12.23 1.75 -9.21
CA ASN A 50 -10.77 1.85 -9.14
C ASN A 50 -10.22 0.56 -8.52
N GLY A 51 -10.59 -0.57 -9.14
CA GLY A 51 -10.33 -1.88 -8.57
C GLY A 51 -9.18 -2.63 -9.24
N TRP A 52 -8.47 -3.44 -8.46
CA TRP A 52 -7.43 -4.33 -8.94
C TRP A 52 -7.31 -5.56 -8.04
N VAL A 53 -6.68 -6.61 -8.56
CA VAL A 53 -6.32 -7.79 -7.79
C VAL A 53 -4.81 -7.79 -7.57
N ARG A 54 -4.36 -8.34 -6.45
CA ARG A 54 -2.93 -8.51 -6.17
C ARG A 54 -2.68 -9.80 -5.40
N VAL A 55 -1.60 -10.49 -5.77
CA VAL A 55 -0.96 -11.51 -4.91
C VAL A 55 0.32 -10.89 -4.37
N ARG A 56 0.50 -10.90 -3.05
CA ARG A 56 1.65 -10.31 -2.36
C ARG A 56 2.30 -11.36 -1.46
N ASP A 57 3.60 -11.50 -1.60
CA ASP A 57 4.47 -12.14 -0.63
C ASP A 57 4.94 -11.09 0.37
N GLU A 58 4.67 -11.34 1.65
CA GLU A 58 5.05 -10.49 2.78
C GLU A 58 6.24 -11.08 3.56
N GLY A 59 6.89 -12.12 3.05
CA GLY A 59 8.05 -12.80 3.63
C GLY A 59 7.71 -13.86 4.67
N ASP A 60 6.59 -13.71 5.39
CA ASP A 60 6.07 -14.68 6.37
C ASP A 60 4.71 -15.27 5.99
N LYS A 61 3.98 -14.60 5.10
CA LYS A 61 2.68 -15.05 4.58
C LYS A 61 2.47 -14.53 3.16
N ILE A 62 1.57 -15.19 2.45
CA ILE A 62 1.10 -14.74 1.14
C ILE A 62 -0.34 -14.23 1.28
N THR A 63 -0.60 -13.05 0.74
CA THR A 63 -1.94 -12.45 0.70
C THR A 63 -2.42 -12.30 -0.73
N MET A 64 -3.72 -12.55 -0.94
CA MET A 64 -4.42 -12.28 -2.19
C MET A 64 -5.55 -11.31 -1.91
N SER A 65 -5.54 -10.16 -2.57
CA SER A 65 -6.45 -9.06 -2.30
C SER A 65 -7.18 -8.61 -3.55
N LEU A 66 -8.47 -8.32 -3.41
CA LEU A 66 -9.25 -7.48 -4.32
C LEU A 66 -9.45 -6.12 -3.66
N LYS A 67 -8.95 -5.04 -4.27
CA LYS A 67 -9.11 -3.66 -3.79
C LYS A 67 -10.10 -2.88 -4.66
N ASP A 68 -10.74 -1.88 -4.06
CA ASP A 68 -11.54 -0.82 -4.70
C ASP A 68 -11.34 0.46 -3.88
N VAL A 69 -10.63 1.43 -4.45
CA VAL A 69 -10.10 2.58 -3.70
C VAL A 69 -10.68 3.90 -4.23
N GLY A 70 -11.28 4.68 -3.34
CA GLY A 70 -11.70 6.05 -3.62
C GLY A 70 -10.77 7.09 -2.99
N SER A 71 -11.28 8.32 -2.85
CA SER A 71 -10.49 9.47 -2.37
C SER A 71 -10.84 9.86 -0.92
N LYS A 72 -11.55 9.00 -0.21
CA LYS A 72 -11.97 9.20 1.18
C LYS A 72 -11.65 7.95 1.99
N ILE A 73 -11.51 8.10 3.30
CA ILE A 73 -11.16 7.00 4.20
C ILE A 73 -12.16 5.83 4.16
N HIS A 74 -13.47 6.11 4.03
CA HIS A 74 -14.50 5.06 3.92
C HIS A 74 -14.62 4.43 2.53
N GLU A 75 -13.83 4.91 1.57
CA GLU A 75 -13.79 4.40 0.20
C GLU A 75 -12.57 3.51 -0.05
N GLN A 76 -11.74 3.26 0.95
CA GLN A 76 -10.68 2.25 0.89
C GLN A 76 -11.30 0.88 1.21
N LYS A 77 -11.49 0.04 0.20
CA LYS A 77 -12.14 -1.27 0.41
C LYS A 77 -11.22 -2.40 -0.03
N GLU A 78 -11.18 -3.47 0.78
CA GLU A 78 -10.43 -4.68 0.48
C GLU A 78 -11.25 -5.94 0.80
N ALA A 79 -11.14 -6.95 -0.06
CA ALA A 79 -11.37 -8.34 0.31
C ALA A 79 -10.02 -9.05 0.27
N ARG A 80 -9.53 -9.47 1.44
CA ARG A 80 -8.21 -10.08 1.62
C ARG A 80 -8.33 -11.53 2.04
N LEU A 81 -7.53 -12.37 1.41
CA LEU A 81 -7.35 -13.76 1.76
C LEU A 81 -5.88 -14.01 2.09
N VAL A 82 -5.62 -14.90 3.05
CA VAL A 82 -4.31 -15.54 3.20
C VAL A 82 -4.32 -16.78 2.33
N VAL A 83 -3.33 -16.91 1.46
CA VAL A 83 -3.16 -18.08 0.58
C VAL A 83 -1.86 -18.79 0.93
N ASN A 84 -1.76 -20.05 0.55
CA ASN A 84 -0.68 -20.94 0.97
C ASN A 84 0.52 -20.98 0.00
N ASP A 85 0.36 -20.53 -1.25
CA ASP A 85 1.43 -20.48 -2.24
C ASP A 85 1.29 -19.27 -3.17
N TYR A 86 2.40 -18.57 -3.40
CA TYR A 86 2.44 -17.37 -4.24
C TYR A 86 2.27 -17.66 -5.72
N ASN A 87 2.98 -18.67 -6.24
CA ASN A 87 3.00 -18.98 -7.67
C ASN A 87 1.68 -19.63 -8.11
N GLU A 88 1.11 -20.48 -7.27
CA GLU A 88 -0.22 -21.07 -7.51
C GLU A 88 -1.30 -20.00 -7.49
N ALA A 89 -1.26 -19.04 -6.56
CA ALA A 89 -2.23 -17.94 -6.51
C ALA A 89 -2.12 -17.01 -7.74
N VAL A 90 -0.89 -16.69 -8.18
CA VAL A 90 -0.64 -15.96 -9.43
C VAL A 90 -1.20 -16.73 -10.62
N THR A 91 -0.85 -18.01 -10.75
CA THR A 91 -1.34 -18.87 -11.83
C THR A 91 -2.87 -18.96 -11.82
N PHE A 92 -3.49 -19.08 -10.65
CA PHE A 92 -4.93 -19.15 -10.49
C PHE A 92 -5.62 -17.91 -11.07
N ILE A 93 -5.16 -16.71 -10.71
CA ILE A 93 -5.71 -15.44 -11.21
C ILE A 93 -5.51 -15.29 -12.71
N GLU A 94 -4.33 -15.62 -13.23
CA GLU A 94 -4.04 -15.58 -14.67
C GLU A 94 -4.95 -16.53 -15.46
N LYS A 95 -5.16 -17.76 -14.97
CA LYS A 95 -6.01 -18.75 -15.63
C LYS A 95 -7.50 -18.40 -15.58
N LEU A 96 -7.92 -17.56 -14.63
CA LEU A 96 -9.25 -16.95 -14.61
C LEU A 96 -9.40 -15.80 -15.63
N GLY A 97 -8.31 -15.38 -16.30
CA GLY A 97 -8.34 -14.37 -17.35
C GLY A 97 -8.15 -12.93 -16.87
N PHE A 98 -7.62 -12.72 -15.67
CA PHE A 98 -7.26 -11.40 -15.18
C PHE A 98 -5.95 -10.93 -15.83
N PRO A 99 -5.90 -9.79 -16.52
CA PRO A 99 -4.68 -9.32 -17.17
C PRO A 99 -3.60 -8.96 -16.15
N ALA A 100 -2.39 -9.51 -16.30
CA ALA A 100 -1.23 -9.09 -15.54
C ALA A 100 -0.94 -7.60 -15.79
N LYS A 101 -0.70 -6.85 -14.72
CA LYS A 101 -0.51 -5.39 -14.74
C LYS A 101 0.94 -5.02 -14.45
N ALA A 102 1.45 -5.44 -13.29
CA ALA A 102 2.82 -5.14 -12.90
C ALA A 102 3.37 -6.12 -11.86
N TYR A 103 4.69 -6.28 -11.83
CA TYR A 103 5.43 -6.83 -10.70
C TYR A 103 6.08 -5.69 -9.91
N GLN A 104 5.87 -5.65 -8.59
CA GLN A 104 6.31 -4.54 -7.75
C GLN A 104 6.96 -4.99 -6.44
N GLU A 105 7.98 -4.24 -6.02
CA GLU A 105 8.65 -4.38 -4.73
C GLU A 105 8.41 -3.14 -3.86
N SER A 106 8.38 -3.36 -2.55
CA SER A 106 8.45 -2.30 -1.54
C SER A 106 9.06 -2.89 -0.28
N LEU A 107 9.63 -2.03 0.56
CA LEU A 107 9.99 -2.39 1.92
C LEU A 107 8.86 -1.90 2.84
N ARG A 108 8.53 -2.69 3.86
CA ARG A 108 7.57 -2.33 4.89
C ARG A 108 8.16 -2.62 6.26
N GLU A 109 7.97 -1.72 7.20
CA GLU A 109 8.14 -1.95 8.64
C GLU A 109 6.76 -1.85 9.31
N LEU A 110 6.47 -2.70 10.28
CA LEU A 110 5.14 -2.77 10.92
C LEU A 110 5.22 -2.53 12.43
N TRP A 111 4.42 -1.57 12.88
CA TRP A 111 4.23 -1.19 14.27
C TRP A 111 2.76 -1.28 14.66
N VAL A 112 2.49 -1.40 15.95
CA VAL A 112 1.12 -1.35 16.50
C VAL A 112 1.07 -0.45 17.74
N LEU A 113 0.07 0.43 17.79
CA LEU A 113 -0.27 1.25 18.96
C LEU A 113 -1.77 1.12 19.25
N GLY A 114 -2.14 0.58 20.42
CA GLY A 114 -3.54 0.48 20.82
C GLY A 114 -4.45 -0.32 19.87
N GLY A 115 -3.89 -1.25 19.09
CA GLY A 115 -4.63 -2.03 18.08
C GLY A 115 -4.75 -1.34 16.71
N VAL A 116 -4.14 -0.16 16.53
CA VAL A 116 -3.96 0.51 15.23
C VAL A 116 -2.63 0.08 14.65
N GLU A 117 -2.64 -0.34 13.39
CA GLU A 117 -1.43 -0.67 12.63
C GLU A 117 -0.80 0.62 12.07
N ILE A 118 0.52 0.72 12.19
CA ILE A 118 1.31 1.81 11.60
C ILE A 118 2.41 1.19 10.75
N THR A 119 2.43 1.52 9.47
CA THR A 119 3.46 1.04 8.54
C THR A 119 4.42 2.16 8.21
N ILE A 120 5.70 1.82 8.02
CA ILE A 120 6.66 2.69 7.33
C ILE A 120 7.01 1.98 6.04
N ASP A 121 6.58 2.56 4.93
CA ASP A 121 6.72 1.97 3.61
C ASP A 121 7.75 2.73 2.79
N THR A 122 8.64 1.98 2.15
CA THR A 122 9.56 2.52 1.14
C THR A 122 9.21 1.87 -0.19
N TRP A 123 8.86 2.69 -1.18
CA TRP A 123 8.62 2.24 -2.55
C TRP A 123 9.75 2.73 -3.46
N PRO A 124 10.11 2.01 -4.54
CA PRO A 124 11.12 2.46 -5.49
C PRO A 124 10.81 3.88 -5.99
N PHE A 125 11.75 4.80 -5.84
CA PHE A 125 11.62 6.19 -6.34
C PHE A 125 10.55 7.06 -5.64
N LEU A 126 9.94 6.63 -4.53
CA LEU A 126 9.19 7.50 -3.63
C LEU A 126 10.01 7.80 -2.38
N ASP A 127 9.69 8.93 -1.74
CA ASP A 127 10.15 9.14 -0.37
C ASP A 127 9.33 8.22 0.56
N PRO A 128 9.88 7.83 1.73
CA PRO A 128 9.16 6.98 2.66
C PRO A 128 7.81 7.57 3.05
N ILE A 129 6.82 6.69 3.23
CA ILE A 129 5.47 7.04 3.61
C ILE A 129 5.07 6.29 4.87
N VAL A 130 4.08 6.81 5.57
CA VAL A 130 3.48 6.15 6.74
C VAL A 130 2.00 5.93 6.48
N GLU A 131 1.53 4.70 6.63
CA GLU A 131 0.09 4.41 6.67
C GLU A 131 -0.31 4.16 8.13
N VAL A 132 -1.44 4.75 8.54
CA VAL A 132 -2.09 4.47 9.82
C VAL A 132 -3.42 3.81 9.51
N GLU A 133 -3.60 2.56 9.93
CA GLU A 133 -4.78 1.75 9.65
C GLU A 133 -5.44 1.26 10.94
N GLY A 134 -6.76 1.42 11.06
CA GLY A 134 -7.50 1.04 12.27
C GLY A 134 -8.94 0.61 12.01
N VAL A 135 -9.64 0.29 13.11
CA VAL A 135 -11.03 -0.19 13.07
C VAL A 135 -12.06 0.91 12.81
N SER A 136 -11.67 2.18 12.90
CA SER A 136 -12.52 3.35 12.60
C SER A 136 -11.70 4.59 12.24
N GLU A 137 -12.33 5.57 11.61
CA GLU A 137 -11.71 6.86 11.27
C GLU A 137 -11.20 7.62 12.52
N GLU A 138 -11.92 7.51 13.65
CA GLU A 138 -11.53 8.15 14.91
C GLU A 138 -10.26 7.54 15.49
N ALA A 139 -10.12 6.21 15.42
CA ALA A 139 -8.90 5.52 15.87
C ALA A 139 -7.69 5.97 15.06
N VAL A 140 -7.84 6.03 13.73
CA VAL A 140 -6.80 6.49 12.81
C VAL A 140 -6.42 7.95 13.10
N LYS A 141 -7.41 8.85 13.19
CA LYS A 141 -7.17 10.27 13.53
C LYS A 141 -6.43 10.44 14.85
N THR A 142 -6.79 9.67 15.86
CA THR A 142 -6.19 9.75 17.19
C THR A 142 -4.70 9.39 17.13
N VAL A 143 -4.37 8.24 16.51
CA VAL A 143 -2.98 7.79 16.37
C VAL A 143 -2.18 8.69 15.43
N SER A 144 -2.76 9.15 14.32
CA SER A 144 -2.12 10.14 13.44
C SER A 144 -1.75 11.42 14.21
N LYS A 145 -2.63 11.93 15.08
CA LYS A 145 -2.34 13.10 15.90
C LYS A 145 -1.25 12.83 16.94
N GLU A 146 -1.25 11.66 17.58
CA GLU A 146 -0.19 11.26 18.53
C GLU A 146 1.19 11.18 17.86
N LEU A 147 1.24 10.70 16.62
CA LEU A 147 2.43 10.70 15.77
C LEU A 147 2.87 12.10 15.32
N GLY A 148 2.04 13.13 15.54
CA GLY A 148 2.33 14.51 15.18
C GLY A 148 1.94 14.87 13.75
N PHE A 149 1.17 14.02 13.07
CA PHE A 149 0.70 14.32 11.72
C PHE A 149 -0.47 15.30 11.73
N ASN A 150 -0.49 16.16 10.71
CA ASN A 150 -1.63 17.02 10.44
C ASN A 150 -2.65 16.26 9.58
N TRP A 151 -3.84 16.00 10.14
CA TRP A 151 -4.92 15.29 9.44
C TRP A 151 -5.32 15.94 8.12
N SER A 152 -5.20 17.26 7.96
CA SER A 152 -5.55 17.91 6.70
C SER A 152 -4.61 17.56 5.54
N GLN A 153 -3.47 16.94 5.83
CA GLN A 153 -2.51 16.43 4.85
C GLN A 153 -2.66 14.92 4.61
N ALA A 154 -3.58 14.25 5.32
CA ALA A 154 -3.84 12.83 5.13
C ALA A 154 -4.30 12.58 3.69
N LYS A 155 -3.70 11.57 3.07
CA LYS A 155 -4.07 11.09 1.74
C LYS A 155 -4.84 9.78 1.88
N PHE A 156 -5.86 9.63 1.04
CA PHE A 156 -6.67 8.42 0.92
C PHE A 156 -6.56 7.97 -0.53
N CYS A 157 -5.47 7.27 -0.86
CA CYS A 157 -5.14 6.92 -2.24
C CYS A 157 -4.20 5.71 -2.29
N SER A 158 -4.03 5.16 -3.48
CA SER A 158 -3.00 4.17 -3.75
C SER A 158 -1.67 4.82 -4.15
N ALA A 159 -0.59 4.01 -4.16
CA ALA A 159 0.76 4.49 -4.43
C ALA A 159 0.93 5.18 -5.80
N ASP A 160 0.16 4.78 -6.81
CA ASP A 160 0.15 5.40 -8.15
C ASP A 160 -0.22 6.89 -8.12
N THR A 161 -1.15 7.30 -7.25
CA THR A 161 -1.46 8.71 -7.03
C THR A 161 -0.24 9.47 -6.48
N LEU A 162 0.54 8.85 -5.58
CA LEU A 162 1.76 9.46 -5.03
C LEU A 162 2.85 9.62 -6.11
N TYR A 163 3.01 8.64 -7.00
CA TYR A 163 3.92 8.77 -8.15
C TYR A 163 3.47 9.87 -9.11
N LYS A 164 2.17 9.95 -9.41
CA LYS A 164 1.59 11.02 -10.22
C LYS A 164 1.93 12.40 -9.66
N GLU A 165 1.77 12.60 -8.35
CA GLU A 165 2.09 13.87 -7.70
C GLU A 165 3.60 14.18 -7.74
N LYS A 166 4.45 13.21 -7.39
CA LYS A 166 5.91 13.42 -7.35
C LYS A 166 6.52 13.71 -8.72
N TYR A 167 6.08 13.00 -9.76
CA TYR A 167 6.68 13.06 -11.09
C TYR A 167 5.86 13.88 -12.10
N ASN A 168 4.70 14.39 -11.73
CA ASN A 168 3.75 15.07 -12.61
C ASN A 168 3.42 14.25 -13.87
N ILE A 169 3.10 12.97 -13.66
CA ILE A 169 2.72 11.99 -14.70
C ILE A 169 1.28 11.52 -14.51
N SER A 170 0.68 10.87 -15.51
CA SER A 170 -0.62 10.22 -15.31
C SER A 170 -0.49 8.94 -14.48
N GLU A 171 -1.53 8.61 -13.70
CA GLU A 171 -1.63 7.30 -13.03
C GLU A 171 -1.59 6.15 -14.05
N ASP A 172 -2.04 6.38 -15.29
CA ASP A 172 -1.97 5.41 -16.39
C ASP A 172 -0.53 5.01 -16.74
N ILE A 173 0.45 5.94 -16.67
CA ILE A 173 1.86 5.60 -16.87
C ILE A 173 2.34 4.61 -15.81
N VAL A 174 1.98 4.84 -14.55
CA VAL A 174 2.35 3.96 -13.44
C VAL A 174 1.62 2.62 -13.55
N ASN A 175 0.34 2.67 -13.89
CA ASN A 175 -0.55 1.50 -13.84
C ASN A 175 -0.41 0.58 -15.05
N ASN A 176 -0.27 1.12 -16.26
CA ASN A 176 -0.39 0.36 -17.49
C ASN A 176 0.88 0.42 -18.36
N HIS A 177 1.81 1.34 -18.08
CA HIS A 177 3.06 1.48 -18.82
C HIS A 177 4.32 1.20 -18.00
N THR A 178 4.17 0.78 -16.73
CA THR A 178 5.27 0.41 -15.84
C THR A 178 5.09 -1.03 -15.35
N PRO A 179 5.41 -2.04 -16.19
CA PRO A 179 5.17 -3.45 -15.86
C PRO A 179 6.08 -3.99 -14.74
N LYS A 180 7.14 -3.25 -14.39
CA LYS A 180 8.03 -3.55 -13.27
C LYS A 180 8.35 -2.28 -12.49
N LEU A 181 8.27 -2.36 -11.17
CA LEU A 181 8.63 -1.28 -10.26
C LEU A 181 9.39 -1.89 -9.07
N ILE A 182 10.71 -1.97 -9.20
CA ILE A 182 11.61 -2.68 -8.27
C ILE A 182 12.76 -1.76 -7.84
N PHE A 183 13.48 -2.10 -6.77
CA PHE A 183 14.55 -1.21 -6.28
C PHE A 183 15.76 -1.15 -7.20
N GLU A 184 16.12 -2.28 -7.82
CA GLU A 184 17.31 -2.41 -8.68
C GLU A 184 17.03 -2.07 -10.15
N MET A 185 16.23 -1.03 -10.43
CA MET A 185 16.00 -0.55 -11.80
C MET A 185 16.31 0.94 -11.94
N LYS A 186 16.43 1.40 -13.19
CA LYS A 186 16.46 2.84 -13.48
C LYS A 186 15.07 3.43 -13.24
N ASN A 187 15.02 4.63 -12.68
CA ASN A 187 13.77 5.34 -12.45
C ASN A 187 13.04 5.56 -13.80
N PRO A 188 11.88 4.92 -14.02
CA PRO A 188 11.18 5.00 -15.31
C PRO A 188 10.42 6.32 -15.50
N PHE A 189 10.35 7.16 -14.47
CA PHE A 189 9.55 8.39 -14.45
C PHE A 189 10.37 9.66 -14.70
N VAL A 190 11.69 9.54 -14.81
CA VAL A 190 12.59 10.64 -15.16
C VAL A 190 13.13 10.43 -16.56
N LYS A 191 13.24 11.52 -17.33
CA LYS A 191 13.82 11.52 -18.68
C LYS A 191 15.33 11.70 -18.63
#